data_AF-A0A485M4R0-F1
#
_entry.id   AF-A0A485M4R0-F1
#
_cell.length_a   1.000
_cell.length_b   1.000
_cell.length_c   1.000
_cell.angle_alpha   90.00
_cell.angle_beta   90.00
_cell.angle_gamma   90.00
#
_symmetry.space_group_name_H-M   'P 1'
#
loop_
_entity.id
_entity.type
_entity.pdbx_description
1 polymer ?
#
loop_
_entity_poly.entity_id
_entity_poly.type
_entity_poly.pdbx_seq_one_letter_code
_entity_poly.pdbx_strand_id
1 'polypeptide(L)' 'MKEASKEILEAIKKAGGDGTVTCTELRKIATEFNVPPRVVGEVANNLKIKIKSCELGCF' A
#
# COMPACT_ATOMS: atom_id res chain seq x y z
N MET A 1 -19.73 -3.20 7.92
CA MET A 1 -18.65 -3.76 7.06
C MET A 1 -18.11 -2.66 6.15
N LYS A 2 -17.26 -1.76 6.66
CA LYS A 2 -16.59 -0.72 5.84
C LYS A 2 -15.33 -0.11 6.49
N GLU A 3 -14.91 -0.55 7.67
CA GLU A 3 -13.75 0.02 8.39
C GLU A 3 -12.41 -0.49 7.87
N ALA A 4 -12.23 -1.80 7.66
CA ALA A 4 -10.92 -2.38 7.32
C ALA A 4 -10.28 -1.78 6.05
N SER A 5 -11.07 -1.44 5.04
CA SER A 5 -10.56 -0.82 3.82
C SER A 5 -10.06 0.61 4.05
N LYS A 6 -10.69 1.35 4.96
CA LYS A 6 -10.41 2.76 5.24
C LYS A 6 -9.08 2.94 5.97
N GLU A 7 -8.80 2.08 6.95
CA GLU A 7 -7.54 2.11 7.71
C GLU A 7 -6.35 1.78 6.81
N ILE A 8 -6.47 0.76 5.96
CA ILE A 8 -5.44 0.40 4.96
C ILE A 8 -5.25 1.55 3.97
N LEU A 9 -6.34 2.17 3.51
CA LEU A 9 -6.31 3.33 2.62
C LEU A 9 -5.53 4.51 3.22
N GLU A 10 -5.83 4.86 4.47
CA GLU A 10 -5.15 5.95 5.18
C GLU A 10 -3.69 5.61 5.48
N ALA A 11 -3.40 4.36 5.83
CA ALA A 11 -2.03 3.90 6.04
C ALA A 11 -1.21 4.00 4.74
N ILE A 12 -1.76 3.55 3.61
CA ILE A 12 -1.12 3.66 2.29
C ILE A 12 -0.95 5.13 1.89
N LYS A 13 -1.92 6.01 2.19
CA LYS A 13 -1.82 7.44 1.92
C LYS A 13 -0.77 8.15 2.79
N LYS A 14 -0.68 7.77 4.07
CA LYS A 14 0.32 8.31 5.01
C LYS A 14 1.73 7.86 4.67
N ALA A 15 1.88 6.58 4.33
CA ALA A 15 3.12 6.03 3.80
C ALA A 15 3.49 6.72 2.48
N GLY A 16 2.48 6.89 1.63
CA GLY A 16 2.60 7.51 0.32
C GLY A 16 2.65 9.01 0.31
N GLY A 17 3.31 9.66 1.28
CA GLY A 17 3.19 11.09 1.59
C GLY A 17 3.05 12.05 0.39
N ASP A 18 3.79 11.81 -0.69
CA ASP A 18 3.81 12.63 -1.92
C ASP A 18 3.01 12.03 -3.10
N GLY A 19 2.10 11.09 -2.84
CA GLY A 19 1.42 10.29 -3.88
C GLY A 19 2.27 9.16 -4.45
N THR A 20 3.39 8.84 -3.78
CA THR A 20 4.25 7.69 -4.08
C THR A 20 4.51 6.84 -2.85
N VAL A 21 4.31 5.54 -2.96
CA VAL A 21 4.49 4.56 -1.88
C VAL A 21 5.64 3.63 -2.17
N THR A 22 6.41 3.23 -1.16
CA THR A 22 7.43 2.19 -1.34
C THR A 22 6.90 0.79 -1.11
N CYS A 23 7.47 -0.21 -1.79
CA CYS A 23 7.10 -1.61 -1.56
C CYS A 23 7.35 -2.03 -0.11
N THR A 24 8.38 -1.48 0.54
CA THR A 24 8.68 -1.66 1.95
C THR A 24 7.54 -1.18 2.85
N GLU A 25 6.97 -0.01 2.56
CA GLU A 25 5.83 0.52 3.31
C GLU A 25 4.55 -0.26 3.07
N LEU A 26 4.25 -0.62 1.81
CA LEU A 26 3.12 -1.52 1.52
C LEU A 26 3.25 -2.83 2.27
N ARG A 27 4.45 -3.40 2.35
CA ARG A 27 4.71 -4.67 3.01
C ARG A 27 4.64 -4.56 4.53
N LYS A 28 5.06 -3.42 5.11
CA LYS A 28 4.83 -3.10 6.52
C LYS A 28 3.33 -3.04 6.83
N ILE A 29 2.57 -2.26 6.06
CA ILE A 29 1.12 -2.13 6.21
C ILE A 29 0.45 -3.50 6.01
N ALA A 30 0.84 -4.25 4.99
CA ALA A 30 0.33 -5.61 4.75
C ALA A 30 0.52 -6.52 5.96
N THR A 31 1.70 -6.48 6.57
CA THR A 31 2.03 -7.29 7.75
C THR A 31 1.27 -6.82 8.99
N GLU A 32 1.19 -5.50 9.19
CA GLU A 32 0.53 -4.88 10.34
C GLU A 32 -0.98 -5.10 10.35
N PHE A 33 -1.61 -5.03 9.17
CA PHE A 33 -3.03 -5.31 8.99
C PHE A 33 -3.32 -6.79 8.70
N ASN A 34 -2.30 -7.65 8.71
CA ASN A 34 -2.38 -9.07 8.36
C ASN A 34 -3.09 -9.35 7.01
N VAL A 35 -2.90 -8.44 6.04
CA VAL A 35 -3.47 -8.55 4.69
C VAL A 35 -2.38 -8.91 3.68
N PRO A 36 -2.70 -9.64 2.61
CA PRO A 36 -1.70 -9.97 1.61
C PRO A 36 -1.23 -8.72 0.85
N PRO A 37 0.08 -8.59 0.55
CA PRO A 37 0.63 -7.43 -0.17
C PRO A 37 0.03 -7.26 -1.57
N ARG A 38 -0.54 -8.32 -2.15
CA ARG A 38 -1.32 -8.27 -3.39
C ARG A 38 -2.54 -7.34 -3.27
N VAL A 39 -3.27 -7.44 -2.15
CA VAL A 39 -4.44 -6.60 -1.88
C VAL A 39 -4.00 -5.16 -1.64
N VAL A 40 -2.92 -4.94 -0.90
CA VAL A 40 -2.36 -3.60 -0.68
C VAL A 40 -1.90 -2.97 -2.00
N GLY A 41 -1.28 -3.75 -2.88
CA GLY A 41 -0.87 -3.33 -4.22
C GLY A 41 -2.05 -3.00 -5.13
N GLU A 42 -3.11 -3.81 -5.13
CA GLU A 42 -4.36 -3.52 -5.84
C GLU A 42 -5.00 -2.22 -5.33
N VAL A 43 -5.05 -2.03 -4.01
CA VAL A 43 -5.61 -0.81 -3.39
C VAL A 43 -4.78 0.41 -3.80
N ALA A 44 -3.45 0.35 -3.70
CA ALA A 44 -2.56 1.42 -4.12
C ALA A 44 -2.69 1.75 -5.62
N ASN A 45 -2.80 0.72 -6.47
CA ASN A 45 -3.01 0.87 -7.91
C ASN A 45 -4.38 1.50 -8.23
N ASN A 46 -5.44 1.06 -7.55
CA ASN A 46 -6.78 1.63 -7.68
C ASN A 46 -6.84 3.10 -7.24
N LEU A 47 -6.00 3.48 -6.27
CA LEU A 47 -5.82 4.87 -5.82
C LEU A 47 -4.93 5.71 -6.74
N LYS A 48 -4.38 5.14 -7.81
CA LYS A 48 -3.38 5.77 -8.69
C LYS A 48 -2.15 6.29 -7.94
N ILE A 49 -1.81 5.68 -6.81
CA ILE A 49 -0.60 6.00 -6.06
C ILE A 49 0.56 5.30 -6.76
N LYS A 50 1.62 6.05 -7.08
CA LYS A 50 2.77 5.48 -7.78
C LYS A 50 3.63 4.67 -6.82
N ILE A 51 3.78 3.37 -7.07
CA ILE A 51 4.70 2.56 -6.30
C ILE A 51 6.13 2.91 -6.76
N LYS A 52 6.97 3.48 -5.89
CA LYS A 52 8.41 3.71 -6.16
C LYS A 52 9.22 2.69 -5.37
N SER A 53 10.34 2.21 -5.89
CA SER A 53 11.21 1.24 -5.20
C SER A 53 10.50 -0.07 -4.84
N CYS A 54 10.11 -0.84 -5.86
CA CYS A 54 9.85 -2.26 -5.67
C CYS A 54 11.20 -2.96 -5.47
N GLU A 55 11.53 -3.31 -4.23
CA GLU A 55 12.79 -3.99 -3.87
C GLU A 55 13.00 -5.32 -4.61
N LEU A 56 11.93 -5.84 -5.23
CA LEU A 56 11.93 -7.04 -6.07
C LEU A 56 12.29 -6.76 -7.54
N GLY A 57 12.58 -5.51 -7.94
CA GLY A 57 12.82 -5.18 -9.35
C GLY A 57 11.63 -5.48 -10.26
N CYS A 58 10.42 -5.59 -9.69
CA CYS A 58 9.21 -5.92 -10.42
C CYS A 58 8.53 -4.65 -10.96
N PHE A 59 9.26 -3.93 -11.82
CA PHE A 59 8.78 -2.96 -12.78
C PHE A 59 9.27 -3.36 -14.17
#